data_AF-A0A9E5NSW1-F1
#
_entry.id   AF-A0A9E5NSW1-F1
#
_cell.length_a   1.000
_cell.length_b   1.000
_cell.length_c   1.000
_cell.angle_alpha   90.00
_cell.angle_beta   90.00
_cell.angle_gamma   90.00
#
_symmetry.space_group_name_H-M   'P 1'
#
loop_
_entity.id
_entity.type
_entity.pdbx_description
1 polymer ?
#
loop_
_entity_poly.entity_id
_entity_poly.type
_entity_poly.pdbx_seq_one_letter_code
_entity_poly.pdbx_strand_id
1 'polypeptide(L)'
;MTGDFEKTARRDPQWSYYVADCLALAGLKEEALDWLSNAVDRGFINYPFIAEHDPLLESIRGEPRFRDIAARARHEWEHFDA
;
A
#
# COMPACT_ATOMS: atom_id res chain seq x y z
N MET A 1 6.24 16.04 1.22
CA MET A 1 6.57 15.73 2.62
C MET A 1 8.01 16.18 2.89
N THR A 2 8.48 16.26 4.14
CA THR A 2 9.91 16.52 4.38
C THR A 2 10.73 15.25 4.11
N GLY A 3 11.99 15.39 3.71
CA GLY A 3 12.86 14.23 3.43
C GLY A 3 13.01 13.27 4.62
N ASP A 4 13.12 13.80 5.85
CA ASP A 4 13.24 12.98 7.06
C ASP A 4 11.95 12.18 7.36
N PHE A 5 10.78 12.78 7.09
CA PHE A 5 9.51 12.07 7.20
C PHE A 5 9.46 10.91 6.21
N GLU A 6 9.73 11.17 4.93
CA GLU A 6 9.66 10.14 3.88
C GLU A 6 10.62 9.00 4.18
N LYS A 7 11.87 9.33 4.53
CA LYS A 7 12.90 8.36 4.91
C LYS A 7 12.49 7.52 6.11
N THR A 8 11.84 8.11 7.11
CA THR A 8 11.45 7.40 8.34
C THR A 8 10.23 6.51 8.09
N ALA A 9 9.17 7.06 7.50
CA ALA A 9 7.93 6.33 7.27
C ALA A 9 8.11 5.18 6.27
N ARG A 10 8.91 5.35 5.21
CA ARG A 10 9.19 4.27 4.23
C ARG A 10 9.89 3.06 4.82
N ARG A 11 10.50 3.15 6.01
CA ARG A 11 11.20 2.04 6.67
C ARG A 11 10.27 1.12 7.45
N ASP A 12 9.00 1.43 7.57
CA ASP A 12 8.04 0.61 8.28
C ASP A 12 6.84 0.29 7.36
N PRO A 13 6.40 -0.97 7.28
CA PRO A 13 5.30 -1.36 6.41
C PRO A 13 4.00 -0.65 6.78
N GLN A 14 3.70 -0.51 8.09
CA GLN A 14 2.47 0.11 8.57
C GLN A 14 2.46 1.61 8.30
N TRP A 15 3.57 2.31 8.58
CA TRP A 15 3.66 3.73 8.29
C TRP A 15 3.59 4.02 6.80
N SER A 16 4.20 3.16 5.97
CA SER A 16 4.10 3.29 4.52
C SER A 16 2.65 3.14 4.04
N TYR A 17 1.93 2.19 4.62
CA TYR A 17 0.52 1.97 4.35
C TYR A 17 -0.34 3.16 4.76
N TYR A 18 -0.20 3.68 5.98
CA TYR A 18 -0.97 4.84 6.43
C TYR A 18 -0.74 6.10 5.60
N VAL A 19 0.48 6.30 5.09
CA VAL A 19 0.75 7.38 4.15
C VAL A 19 0.04 7.13 2.82
N ALA A 20 0.03 5.89 2.32
CA ALA A 20 -0.71 5.53 1.12
C ALA A 20 -2.21 5.83 1.25
N ASP A 21 -2.83 5.46 2.38
CA ASP A 21 -4.25 5.74 2.66
C ASP A 21 -4.54 7.24 2.63
N CYS A 22 -3.72 8.05 3.30
CA CYS A 22 -3.90 9.49 3.37
C CYS A 22 -3.80 10.13 1.96
N LEU A 23 -2.87 9.65 1.14
CA LEU A 23 -2.68 10.12 -0.23
C LEU A 23 -3.83 9.66 -1.14
N ALA A 24 -4.29 8.42 -1.02
CA ALA A 24 -5.43 7.89 -1.76
C ALA A 24 -6.72 8.65 -1.43
N LEU A 25 -6.97 8.93 -0.14
CA LEU A 25 -8.07 9.77 0.32
C LEU A 25 -7.98 11.20 -0.23
N ALA A 26 -6.77 11.74 -0.35
CA ALA A 26 -6.52 13.06 -0.95
C ALA A 26 -6.58 13.06 -2.49
N GLY A 27 -6.78 11.92 -3.15
CA GLY A 27 -6.80 11.78 -4.61
C GLY A 27 -5.43 11.85 -5.28
N LEU A 28 -4.34 11.80 -4.50
CA LEU A 28 -2.96 11.77 -4.98
C LEU A 28 -2.56 10.34 -5.34
N LYS A 29 -3.13 9.86 -6.46
CA LYS A 29 -3.15 8.45 -6.82
C LYS A 29 -1.77 7.83 -7.06
N GLU A 30 -0.91 8.50 -7.82
CA GLU A 30 0.41 7.98 -8.17
C GLU A 30 1.30 7.86 -6.92
N GLU A 31 1.29 8.89 -6.07
CA GLU A 31 2.03 8.85 -4.81
C GLU A 31 1.45 7.78 -3.87
N ALA A 32 0.12 7.65 -3.79
CA ALA A 32 -0.50 6.60 -2.99
C ALA A 32 -0.06 5.20 -3.44
N LEU A 33 -0.01 4.95 -4.75
CA LEU A 33 0.47 3.68 -5.32
C LEU A 33 1.95 3.43 -5.04
N ASP A 34 2.81 4.47 -5.07
CA ASP A 34 4.21 4.36 -4.67
C ASP A 34 4.38 3.94 -3.20
N TRP A 35 3.58 4.52 -2.32
CA TRP A 35 3.62 4.22 -0.89
C TRP A 35 3.01 2.86 -0.56
N LEU A 36 1.91 2.49 -1.21
CA LEU A 36 1.29 1.16 -1.06
C LEU A 36 2.23 0.06 -1.56
N SER A 37 2.89 0.27 -2.70
CA SER A 37 3.91 -0.66 -3.20
C SER A 37 5.01 -0.86 -2.16
N ASN A 38 5.54 0.23 -1.60
CA ASN A 38 6.57 0.15 -0.56
C ASN A 38 6.08 -0.56 0.70
N ALA A 39 4.80 -0.38 1.09
CA ALA A 39 4.22 -1.08 2.23
C ALA A 39 4.20 -2.60 2.00
N VAL A 40 3.72 -3.04 0.84
CA VAL A 40 3.68 -4.46 0.45
C VAL A 40 5.07 -5.06 0.37
N ASP A 41 6.01 -4.37 -0.29
CA ASP A 41 7.41 -4.83 -0.43
C ASP A 41 8.13 -4.94 0.93
N ARG A 42 7.56 -4.38 2.00
CA ARG A 42 8.07 -4.44 3.38
C ARG A 42 7.27 -5.35 4.31
N GLY A 43 6.26 -6.04 3.81
CA GLY A 43 5.49 -7.02 4.59
C GLY A 43 4.11 -6.56 5.05
N PHE A 44 3.59 -5.42 4.59
CA PHE A 44 2.16 -5.14 4.73
C PHE A 44 1.38 -5.97 3.70
N ILE A 45 1.19 -7.25 4.02
CA ILE A 45 0.66 -8.26 3.09
C ILE A 45 -0.74 -8.76 3.49
N ASN A 46 -1.52 -7.99 4.26
CA ASN A 46 -2.91 -8.37 4.54
C ASN A 46 -3.77 -8.19 3.27
N TYR A 47 -3.71 -9.16 2.37
CA TYR A 47 -4.31 -9.06 1.04
C TYR A 47 -5.83 -8.80 1.08
N PRO A 48 -6.66 -9.54 1.86
CA PRO A 48 -8.10 -9.25 1.92
C PRO A 48 -8.37 -7.81 2.36
N PHE A 49 -7.58 -7.29 3.29
CA PHE A 49 -7.73 -5.91 3.75
C PHE A 49 -7.42 -4.88 2.65
N ILE A 50 -6.27 -5.01 1.98
CA ILE A 50 -5.86 -4.13 0.87
C ILE A 50 -6.86 -4.22 -0.28
N ALA A 51 -7.22 -5.44 -0.69
CA ALA A 51 -7.97 -5.70 -1.91
C ALA A 51 -9.47 -5.42 -1.79
N GLU A 52 -10.05 -5.47 -0.58
CA GLU A 52 -11.51 -5.44 -0.41
C GLU A 52 -12.00 -4.54 0.73
N HIS A 53 -11.27 -4.41 1.84
CA HIS A 53 -11.84 -3.85 3.06
C HIS A 53 -11.43 -2.42 3.38
N ASP A 54 -10.30 -1.92 2.89
CA ASP A 54 -9.92 -0.53 3.17
C ASP A 54 -10.66 0.45 2.25
N PRO A 55 -11.60 1.27 2.76
CA PRO A 55 -12.33 2.24 1.95
C PRO A 55 -11.46 3.41 1.48
N LEU A 56 -10.31 3.68 2.10
CA LEU A 56 -9.43 4.79 1.75
C LEU A 56 -8.68 4.54 0.44
N LEU A 57 -8.51 3.28 0.06
CA LEU A 57 -7.89 2.87 -1.20
C LEU A 57 -8.86 2.88 -2.40
N GLU A 58 -10.13 3.23 -2.20
CA GLU A 58 -11.16 3.15 -3.25
C GLU A 58 -10.82 3.96 -4.50
N SER A 59 -10.21 5.15 -4.31
CA SER A 59 -9.81 6.02 -5.42
C SER A 59 -8.73 5.42 -6.31
N ILE A 60 -7.93 4.47 -5.80
CA ILE A 60 -6.82 3.83 -6.51
C ILE A 60 -7.08 2.35 -6.86
N ARG A 61 -8.14 1.72 -6.33
CA ARG A 61 -8.43 0.30 -6.54
C ARG A 61 -8.61 -0.09 -8.01
N GLY A 62 -9.13 0.85 -8.82
CA GLY A 62 -9.32 0.66 -10.26
C GLY A 62 -8.06 0.84 -11.11
N GLU A 63 -6.94 1.29 -10.53
CA GLU A 63 -5.72 1.59 -11.28
C GLU A 63 -4.99 0.29 -11.67
N PRO A 64 -4.45 0.18 -12.90
CA PRO A 64 -3.73 -1.03 -13.33
C PRO A 64 -2.59 -1.41 -12.38
N ARG A 65 -1.86 -0.41 -11.89
CA ARG A 65 -0.74 -0.59 -10.96
C ARG A 65 -1.18 -1.11 -9.59
N PHE A 66 -2.39 -0.78 -9.14
CA PHE A 66 -2.95 -1.33 -7.91
C PHE A 66 -3.09 -2.86 -8.02
N ARG A 67 -3.56 -3.35 -9.16
CA ARG A 67 -3.72 -4.80 -9.39
C ARG A 67 -2.40 -5.55 -9.26
N ASP A 68 -1.32 -4.98 -9.77
CA ASP A 68 0.02 -5.59 -9.67
C ASP A 68 0.50 -5.62 -8.22
N ILE A 69 0.27 -4.54 -7.47
CA ILE A 69 0.60 -4.47 -6.04
C ILE A 69 -0.23 -5.48 -5.23
N ALA A 70 -1.54 -5.54 -5.45
CA ALA A 70 -2.44 -6.48 -4.79
C ALA A 70 -2.10 -7.94 -5.13
N ALA A 71 -1.68 -8.24 -6.36
CA ALA A 71 -1.22 -9.57 -6.75
C ALA A 71 0.05 -10.00 -6.00
N ARG A 72 1.00 -9.08 -5.80
CA ARG A 72 2.18 -9.35 -4.95
C ARG A 72 1.78 -9.59 -3.50
N ALA A 73 0.94 -8.70 -2.93
CA ALA A 73 0.45 -8.86 -1.55
C ALA A 73 -0.26 -10.21 -1.37
N ARG A 74 -1.08 -10.63 -2.35
CA ARG A 74 -1.74 -11.93 -2.35
C ARG A 74 -0.74 -13.08 -2.34
N HIS A 75 0.25 -13.04 -3.21
CA HIS A 75 1.28 -14.08 -3.28
C HIS A 75 1.98 -14.25 -1.93
N GLU A 76 2.47 -13.17 -1.35
CA GLU A 76 3.15 -13.22 -0.05
C GLU A 76 2.21 -13.69 1.07
N TRP A 77 0.95 -13.21 1.07
CA TRP A 77 -0.06 -13.61 2.07
C TRP A 77 -0.37 -15.10 2.04
N GLU A 78 -0.54 -15.68 0.85
CA GLU A 78 -0.82 -17.11 0.66
C GLU A 78 0.35 -18.01 1.07
N HIS A 79 1.57 -17.47 1.15
CA HIS A 79 2.80 -18.22 1.48
C HIS A 79 3.42 -17.85 2.83
N PHE A 80 2.78 -16.97 3.62
CA PHE A 80 3.37 -16.45 4.86
C PHE A 80 3.69 -17.53 5.91
N ASP A 81 2.85 -18.56 6.02
CA ASP A 81 2.98 -19.67 6.97
C ASP A 81 3.37 -21.01 6.30
N ALA A 82 3.83 -20.98 5.05
CA ALA A 82 4.17 -22.18 4.26
C ALA A 82 5.56 -22.77 4.56
#